data_AF-A0A7J2YSR4-F1
#
_entry.id   AF-A0A7J2YSR4-F1
#
_cell.length_a   1.000
_cell.length_b   1.000
_cell.length_c   1.000
_cell.angle_alpha   90.00
_cell.angle_beta   90.00
_cell.angle_gamma   90.00
#
_symmetry.space_group_name_H-M   'P 1'
#
loop_
_entity.id
_entity.type
_entity.pdbx_description
1 polymer ?
#
loop_
_entity_poly.entity_id
_entity_poly.type
_entity_poly.pdbx_seq_one_letter_code
_entity_poly.pdbx_strand_id
1 'polypeptide(L)'
;MRLRPRSEKLSQSKNENGAKKPMQTMTITHSPLGKKLKAPIALQLPEPQSAAEEKLRQYVINSLSWKMPALVPFAFNNESTLQLAKHLLRHRTASPGTLYQYLYGIYRFCKWLNTQPDQLIKNCTDPDGDANPKAIAKYNRLLDDFVGELQAENLAPGTVSNHIKGVKALFRANNLKLELPYSLPKRSIYKDRAPTPEELATIIDMADIRTKTIISMLALGGFRTGTLVKLQYRHVKRDLEKGITPIHIHVEAEITKGKYHDYDTFIGQEAADYLRLYLQARRQGTEKIPPENIHDETPLLRNMQLRRPAPLTTQAVHSLVHELYQKAGLIPQKSLGRLYDLRVHSIRKFFRTQLAALGMPTDYIEYMMGHTISTYHDIQMKGIEYLRGIYTASALSIKPKTRLSKIDALKEIIRAWGLNPEEILTKEALTRPNTTIITRDQLEERQLHQLSIALKQELLKEIREETHATTK
;
A
#
# COMPACT_ATOMS: atom_id res chain seq x y z
N MET A 1 -18.96 -40.84 58.39
CA MET A 1 -20.00 -40.96 57.35
C MET A 1 -20.25 -39.57 56.76
N ARG A 2 -19.72 -39.36 55.55
CA ARG A 2 -19.95 -38.31 54.53
C ARG A 2 -20.50 -36.92 54.93
N LEU A 3 -19.58 -35.96 54.93
CA LEU A 3 -19.80 -34.55 54.60
C LEU A 3 -20.37 -34.41 53.18
N ARG A 4 -21.38 -33.55 53.00
CA ARG A 4 -21.81 -33.02 51.68
C ARG A 4 -21.57 -31.49 51.67
N PRO A 5 -21.18 -30.90 50.53
CA PRO A 5 -20.67 -29.53 50.49
C PRO A 5 -21.78 -28.50 50.29
N ARG A 6 -21.64 -27.36 50.99
CA ARG A 6 -22.40 -26.12 50.78
C ARG A 6 -21.85 -25.44 49.53
N SER A 7 -22.72 -25.14 48.58
CA SER A 7 -22.41 -24.41 47.35
C SER A 7 -22.06 -22.95 47.66
N GLU A 8 -20.83 -22.56 47.33
CA GLU A 8 -20.40 -21.15 47.32
C GLU A 8 -21.02 -20.41 46.13
N LYS A 9 -21.73 -19.33 46.43
CA LYS A 9 -22.35 -18.42 45.48
C LYS A 9 -21.28 -17.55 44.82
N LEU A 10 -21.25 -17.55 43.48
CA LEU A 10 -20.59 -16.52 42.68
C LEU A 10 -21.16 -15.14 43.03
N SER A 11 -20.30 -14.25 43.51
CA SER A 11 -20.57 -12.83 43.72
C SER A 11 -20.75 -12.12 42.38
N GLN A 12 -21.99 -11.79 42.03
CA GLN A 12 -22.34 -10.85 40.96
C GLN A 12 -22.23 -9.42 41.52
N SER A 13 -21.57 -8.53 40.78
CA SER A 13 -21.47 -7.10 41.10
C SER A 13 -22.87 -6.48 41.13
N LYS A 14 -23.24 -5.92 42.29
CA LYS A 14 -24.46 -5.14 42.48
C LYS A 14 -24.12 -3.66 42.37
N ASN A 15 -24.90 -2.92 41.59
CA ASN A 15 -25.06 -1.48 41.73
C ASN A 15 -26.48 -1.19 42.28
N GLU A 16 -26.61 -0.09 43.00
CA GLU A 16 -27.69 0.29 43.94
C GLU A 16 -29.10 0.52 43.37
N ASN A 17 -29.45 0.00 42.20
CA ASN A 17 -30.85 -0.10 41.78
C ASN A 17 -31.06 -1.43 41.05
N GLY A 18 -31.76 -2.36 41.71
CA GLY A 18 -31.92 -3.77 41.36
C GLY A 18 -32.72 -4.11 40.10
N ALA A 19 -32.60 -3.32 39.03
CA ALA A 19 -33.16 -3.68 37.72
C ALA A 19 -32.13 -4.47 36.90
N LYS A 20 -32.42 -5.76 36.61
CA LYS A 20 -31.65 -6.53 35.61
C LYS A 20 -31.74 -5.81 34.27
N LYS A 21 -30.60 -5.45 33.68
CA LYS A 21 -30.56 -4.85 32.33
C LYS A 21 -31.30 -5.77 31.34
N PRO A 22 -32.23 -5.25 30.51
CA PRO A 22 -32.90 -6.07 29.51
C PRO A 22 -31.85 -6.70 28.60
N MET A 23 -31.89 -8.03 28.47
CA MET A 23 -30.96 -8.79 27.63
C MET A 23 -31.59 -9.01 26.27
N GLN A 24 -30.88 -8.61 25.22
CA GLN A 24 -31.28 -8.81 23.84
C GLN A 24 -30.55 -10.02 23.27
N THR A 25 -31.31 -10.96 22.69
CA THR A 25 -30.73 -12.03 21.89
C THR A 25 -30.47 -11.49 20.49
N MET A 26 -29.20 -11.46 20.09
CA MET A 26 -28.77 -11.00 18.78
C MET A 26 -28.12 -12.15 18.02
N THR A 27 -28.63 -12.42 16.82
CA THR A 27 -28.09 -13.45 15.93
C THR A 27 -27.38 -12.80 14.76
N ILE A 28 -26.06 -12.94 14.72
CA ILE A 28 -25.23 -12.45 13.61
C ILE A 28 -25.13 -13.56 12.57
N THR A 29 -25.73 -13.34 11.41
CA THR A 29 -25.76 -14.31 10.30
C THR A 29 -24.85 -13.92 9.14
N HIS A 30 -24.45 -12.65 9.04
CA HIS A 30 -23.65 -12.11 7.96
C HIS A 30 -22.46 -11.28 8.49
N SER A 31 -21.37 -11.29 7.73
CA SER A 31 -20.23 -10.40 7.93
C SER A 31 -20.54 -8.98 7.46
N PRO A 32 -19.69 -7.98 7.76
CA PRO A 32 -19.92 -6.57 7.40
C PRO A 32 -19.85 -6.32 5.89
N LEU A 33 -19.26 -7.25 5.15
CA LEU A 33 -19.19 -7.25 3.70
C LEU A 33 -20.38 -8.01 3.07
N GLY A 34 -21.42 -8.32 3.85
CA GLY A 34 -22.64 -9.00 3.39
C GLY A 34 -22.48 -10.50 3.14
N LYS A 35 -21.32 -11.10 3.43
CA LYS A 35 -21.11 -12.55 3.26
C LYS A 35 -21.73 -13.34 4.41
N LYS A 36 -22.54 -14.37 4.10
CA LYS A 36 -23.13 -15.28 5.09
C LYS A 36 -22.05 -16.02 5.89
N LEU A 37 -22.20 -16.06 7.21
CA LEU A 37 -21.32 -16.81 8.10
C LEU A 37 -21.62 -18.31 8.01
N LYS A 38 -20.58 -19.15 8.11
CA LYS A 38 -20.73 -20.62 8.10
C LYS A 38 -21.57 -21.10 9.28
N ALA A 39 -21.37 -20.50 10.45
CA ALA A 39 -22.15 -20.73 11.65
C ALA A 39 -22.65 -19.37 12.17
N PRO A 40 -23.97 -19.19 12.36
CA PRO A 40 -24.51 -18.01 13.02
C PRO A 40 -23.96 -17.86 14.42
N ILE A 41 -23.71 -16.62 14.85
CA ILE A 41 -23.31 -16.32 16.23
C ILE A 41 -24.54 -15.82 16.97
N ALA A 42 -25.02 -16.55 17.97
CA ALA A 42 -26.05 -16.10 18.88
C ALA A 42 -25.40 -15.56 20.16
N LEU A 43 -25.75 -14.32 20.55
CA LEU A 43 -25.25 -13.67 21.77
C LEU A 43 -26.42 -13.11 22.55
N GLN A 44 -26.35 -13.22 23.88
CA GLN A 44 -27.22 -12.47 24.77
C GLN A 44 -26.41 -11.29 25.32
N LEU A 45 -26.74 -10.09 24.87
CA LEU A 45 -26.06 -8.86 25.28
C LEU A 45 -27.07 -7.91 25.93
N PRO A 46 -26.71 -7.18 26.99
CA PRO A 46 -27.57 -6.14 27.53
C PRO A 46 -27.87 -5.09 26.46
N GLU A 47 -29.08 -4.55 26.39
CA GLU A 47 -29.41 -3.50 25.41
C GLU A 47 -28.46 -2.30 25.52
N PRO A 48 -28.00 -1.73 24.39
CA PRO A 48 -27.11 -0.58 24.41
C PRO A 48 -27.88 0.62 24.97
N GLN A 49 -27.33 1.24 26.01
CA GLN A 49 -27.96 2.36 26.72
C GLN A 49 -27.60 3.72 26.10
N SER A 50 -26.69 3.74 25.12
CA SER A 50 -26.28 4.95 24.41
C SER A 50 -25.82 4.66 22.99
N ALA A 51 -25.85 5.69 22.13
CA ALA A 51 -25.29 5.62 20.79
C ALA A 51 -23.79 5.24 20.78
N ALA A 52 -23.06 5.57 21.83
CA ALA A 52 -21.64 5.21 21.98
C ALA A 52 -21.45 3.71 22.23
N GLU A 53 -22.33 3.08 23.00
CA GLU A 53 -22.33 1.63 23.24
C GLU A 53 -22.75 0.86 21.98
N GLU A 54 -23.75 1.37 21.26
CA GLU A 54 -24.17 0.78 19.99
C GLU A 54 -23.04 0.84 18.95
N LYS A 55 -22.37 1.98 18.83
CA LYS A 55 -21.20 2.13 17.95
C LYS A 55 -20.06 1.20 18.34
N LEU A 56 -19.81 0.99 19.64
CA LEU A 56 -18.80 0.03 20.12
C LEU A 56 -19.18 -1.41 19.77
N ARG A 57 -20.43 -1.79 19.98
CA ARG A 57 -20.96 -3.10 19.59
C ARG A 57 -20.77 -3.35 18.10
N GLN A 58 -21.21 -2.41 17.26
CA GLN A 58 -21.06 -2.52 15.81
C GLN A 58 -19.58 -2.59 15.41
N TYR A 59 -18.70 -1.81 16.06
CA TYR A 59 -17.26 -1.86 15.81
C TYR A 59 -16.66 -3.24 16.11
N VAL A 60 -16.98 -3.85 17.26
CA VAL A 60 -16.49 -5.18 17.64
C VAL A 60 -16.98 -6.25 16.65
N ILE A 61 -18.27 -6.26 16.35
CA ILE A 61 -18.87 -7.20 15.39
C ILE A 61 -18.21 -7.04 14.03
N ASN A 62 -18.10 -5.80 13.55
CA ASN A 62 -17.52 -5.52 12.24
C ASN A 62 -16.04 -5.90 12.13
N SER A 63 -15.31 -5.80 13.23
CA SER A 63 -13.88 -6.11 13.25
C SER A 63 -13.58 -7.60 13.23
N LEU A 64 -14.44 -8.43 13.83
CA LEU A 64 -14.09 -9.82 14.15
C LEU A 64 -14.84 -10.84 13.27
N SER A 65 -16.10 -10.54 12.91
CA SER A 65 -16.99 -11.46 12.19
C SER A 65 -16.51 -11.88 10.80
N TRP A 66 -15.69 -11.08 10.13
CA TRP A 66 -15.24 -11.39 8.76
C TRP A 66 -14.07 -12.38 8.69
N LYS A 67 -13.24 -12.46 9.74
CA LYS A 67 -12.01 -13.29 9.74
C LYS A 67 -12.02 -14.41 10.77
N MET A 68 -12.43 -14.12 12.00
CA MET A 68 -12.55 -15.13 13.06
C MET A 68 -13.79 -14.82 13.90
N PRO A 69 -14.97 -15.31 13.45
CA PRO A 69 -16.24 -15.04 14.13
C PRO A 69 -16.25 -15.44 15.61
N ALA A 70 -15.50 -16.49 15.99
CA ALA A 70 -15.34 -16.93 17.37
C ALA A 70 -14.75 -15.87 18.32
N LEU A 71 -14.05 -14.84 17.80
CA LEU A 71 -13.57 -13.74 18.63
C LEU A 71 -14.68 -12.78 19.08
N VAL A 72 -15.84 -12.79 18.41
CA VAL A 72 -16.99 -11.95 18.78
C VAL A 72 -17.49 -12.31 20.19
N PRO A 73 -17.91 -13.57 20.47
CA PRO A 73 -18.29 -13.96 21.85
C PRO A 73 -17.14 -13.79 22.83
N PHE A 74 -15.90 -14.12 22.43
CA PHE A 74 -14.72 -13.93 23.27
C PHE A 74 -14.57 -12.48 23.75
N ALA A 75 -14.82 -11.50 22.87
CA ALA A 75 -14.76 -10.09 23.21
C ALA A 75 -15.91 -9.67 24.14
N PHE A 76 -17.15 -10.05 23.82
CA PHE A 76 -18.30 -9.63 24.62
C PHE A 76 -18.39 -10.30 25.99
N ASN A 77 -17.82 -11.50 26.14
CA ASN A 77 -17.79 -12.22 27.42
C ASN A 77 -16.69 -11.73 28.37
N ASN A 78 -15.83 -10.80 27.93
CA ASN A 78 -14.70 -10.31 28.73
C ASN A 78 -14.67 -8.78 28.75
N GLU A 79 -14.93 -8.17 29.90
CA GLU A 79 -14.97 -6.72 30.08
C GLU A 79 -13.62 -6.07 29.72
N SER A 80 -12.52 -6.70 30.12
CA SER A 80 -11.16 -6.21 29.84
C SER A 80 -10.87 -6.03 28.36
N THR A 81 -11.43 -6.90 27.51
CA THR A 81 -11.28 -6.80 26.05
C THR A 81 -12.19 -5.72 25.45
N LEU A 82 -13.35 -5.48 26.05
CA LEU A 82 -14.23 -4.36 25.68
C LEU A 82 -13.60 -3.02 26.05
N GLN A 83 -12.89 -2.91 27.18
CA GLN A 83 -12.13 -1.70 27.51
C GLN A 83 -11.04 -1.41 26.48
N LEU A 84 -10.33 -2.44 26.02
CA LEU A 84 -9.38 -2.29 24.91
C LEU A 84 -10.07 -1.86 23.62
N ALA A 85 -11.18 -2.49 23.24
CA ALA A 85 -11.94 -2.11 22.04
C ALA A 85 -12.43 -0.66 22.12
N LYS A 86 -12.91 -0.24 23.30
CA LYS A 86 -13.33 1.12 23.61
C LYS A 86 -12.17 2.11 23.49
N HIS A 87 -10.98 1.77 24.00
CA HIS A 87 -9.78 2.59 23.83
C HIS A 87 -9.42 2.79 22.34
N LEU A 88 -9.41 1.70 21.57
CA LEU A 88 -9.08 1.74 20.14
C LEU A 88 -10.12 2.53 19.32
N LEU A 89 -11.40 2.45 19.70
CA LEU A 89 -12.49 3.18 19.05
C LEU A 89 -12.45 4.69 19.37
N ARG A 90 -12.15 5.06 20.62
CA ARG A 90 -12.26 6.45 21.09
C ARG A 90 -10.99 7.27 20.92
N HIS A 91 -9.82 6.65 21.06
CA HIS A 91 -8.55 7.37 21.14
C HIS A 91 -7.57 7.03 20.00
N ARG A 92 -7.97 6.16 19.07
CA ARG A 92 -7.16 5.72 17.92
C ARG A 92 -8.00 5.76 16.65
N THR A 93 -7.46 5.23 15.55
CA THR A 93 -8.09 5.26 14.21
C THR A 93 -9.34 4.38 14.07
N ALA A 94 -9.76 3.65 15.12
CA ALA A 94 -10.87 2.71 15.08
C ALA A 94 -10.79 1.69 13.92
N SER A 95 -9.58 1.27 13.54
CA SER A 95 -9.39 0.33 12.43
C SER A 95 -9.92 -1.06 12.81
N PRO A 96 -10.79 -1.67 11.99
CA PRO A 96 -11.29 -3.02 12.26
C PRO A 96 -10.20 -4.09 12.25
N GLY A 97 -9.20 -3.92 11.36
CA GLY A 97 -8.06 -4.82 11.27
C GLY A 97 -7.15 -4.76 12.50
N THR A 98 -6.99 -3.57 13.11
CA THR A 98 -6.20 -3.41 14.33
C THR A 98 -6.86 -4.13 15.50
N LEU A 99 -8.19 -4.00 15.68
CA LEU A 99 -8.88 -4.70 16.75
C LEU A 99 -8.74 -6.22 16.59
N TYR A 100 -8.98 -6.75 15.39
CA TYR A 100 -8.78 -8.17 15.11
C TYR A 100 -7.37 -8.64 15.49
N GLN A 101 -6.34 -7.90 15.06
CA GLN A 101 -4.95 -8.28 15.31
C GLN A 101 -4.62 -8.32 16.81
N TYR A 102 -5.15 -7.36 17.58
CA TYR A 102 -4.91 -7.26 19.01
C TYR A 102 -5.64 -8.40 19.75
N LEU A 103 -6.93 -8.58 19.47
CA LEU A 103 -7.73 -9.65 20.10
C LEU A 103 -7.23 -11.05 19.72
N TYR A 104 -6.72 -11.24 18.50
CA TYR A 104 -6.13 -12.52 18.13
C TYR A 104 -4.86 -12.82 18.93
N GLY A 105 -4.00 -11.82 19.17
CA GLY A 105 -2.83 -11.97 20.04
C GLY A 105 -3.22 -12.30 21.49
N ILE A 106 -4.23 -11.61 22.02
CA ILE A 106 -4.78 -11.87 23.37
C ILE A 106 -5.35 -13.27 23.45
N TYR A 107 -6.18 -13.67 22.47
CA TYR A 107 -6.77 -15.00 22.40
C TYR A 107 -5.70 -16.11 22.39
N ARG A 108 -4.63 -15.94 21.61
CA ARG A 108 -3.50 -16.89 21.57
C ARG A 108 -2.82 -17.02 22.93
N PHE A 109 -2.55 -15.91 23.61
CA PHE A 109 -1.95 -15.92 24.94
C PHE A 109 -2.87 -16.55 26.00
N CYS A 110 -4.15 -16.20 25.99
CA CYS A 110 -5.18 -16.77 26.86
C CYS A 110 -5.31 -18.29 26.65
N LYS A 111 -5.27 -18.74 25.39
CA LYS A 111 -5.31 -20.16 25.04
C LYS A 111 -4.07 -20.91 25.55
N TRP A 112 -2.89 -20.30 25.45
CA TRP A 112 -1.64 -20.90 25.94
C TRP A 112 -1.63 -21.06 27.47
N LEU A 113 -2.10 -20.03 28.20
CA LEU A 113 -2.21 -20.07 29.67
C LEU A 113 -3.48 -20.79 30.18
N ASN A 114 -4.36 -21.24 29.29
CA ASN A 114 -5.67 -21.78 29.62
C ASN A 114 -6.49 -20.88 30.59
N THR A 115 -6.59 -19.59 30.27
CA THR A 115 -7.23 -18.58 31.11
C THR A 115 -8.05 -17.60 30.26
N GLN A 116 -8.90 -16.79 30.90
CA GLN A 116 -9.67 -15.74 30.24
C GLN A 116 -9.07 -14.35 30.46
N PRO A 117 -9.26 -13.40 29.52
CA PRO A 117 -8.78 -12.02 29.65
C PRO A 117 -9.13 -11.36 30.99
N ASP A 118 -10.36 -11.51 31.47
CA ASP A 118 -10.77 -10.89 32.74
C ASP A 118 -10.05 -11.53 33.94
N GLN A 119 -9.75 -12.82 33.88
CA GLN A 119 -8.97 -13.50 34.92
C GLN A 119 -7.52 -13.03 34.90
N LEU A 120 -6.93 -12.78 33.73
CA LEU A 120 -5.56 -12.23 33.63
C LEU A 120 -5.44 -10.90 34.37
N ILE A 121 -6.40 -10.00 34.14
CA ILE A 121 -6.40 -8.68 34.78
C ILE A 121 -6.67 -8.82 36.28
N LYS A 122 -7.68 -9.61 36.69
CA LYS A 122 -8.00 -9.86 38.10
C LYS A 122 -6.83 -10.46 38.88
N ASN A 123 -6.07 -11.37 38.29
CA ASN A 123 -4.90 -11.97 38.94
C ASN A 123 -3.76 -10.96 39.18
N CYS A 124 -3.79 -9.81 38.52
CA CYS A 124 -2.81 -8.74 38.63
C CYS A 124 -3.29 -7.55 39.46
N THR A 125 -4.51 -7.61 39.97
CA THR A 125 -5.11 -6.57 40.81
C THR A 125 -5.40 -7.13 42.20
N ASP A 126 -5.11 -6.35 43.22
CA ASP A 126 -5.48 -6.67 44.60
C ASP A 126 -7.00 -6.48 44.82
N PRO A 127 -7.58 -6.93 45.95
CA PRO A 127 -9.02 -6.80 46.23
C PRO A 127 -9.55 -5.36 46.14
N ASP A 128 -8.68 -4.38 46.40
CA ASP A 128 -8.97 -2.94 46.32
C ASP A 128 -8.86 -2.38 44.90
N GLY A 129 -8.47 -3.20 43.91
CA GLY A 129 -8.33 -2.82 42.51
C GLY A 129 -6.95 -2.29 42.12
N ASP A 130 -6.02 -2.18 43.08
CA ASP A 130 -4.66 -1.71 42.86
C ASP A 130 -3.77 -2.76 42.19
N ALA A 131 -2.75 -2.30 41.48
CA ALA A 131 -1.82 -3.16 40.73
C ALA A 131 -0.90 -3.94 41.67
N ASN A 132 -0.96 -5.28 41.64
CA ASN A 132 -0.09 -6.16 42.42
C ASN A 132 1.28 -6.34 41.74
N PRO A 133 2.39 -5.80 42.28
CA PRO A 133 3.69 -5.82 41.59
C PRO A 133 4.26 -7.23 41.43
N LYS A 134 4.01 -8.13 42.39
CA LYS A 134 4.50 -9.52 42.33
C LYS A 134 3.80 -10.30 41.23
N ALA A 135 2.49 -10.12 41.10
CA ALA A 135 1.71 -10.73 40.03
C ALA A 135 2.15 -10.20 38.65
N ILE A 136 2.33 -8.88 38.51
CA ILE A 136 2.81 -8.28 37.26
C ILE A 136 4.19 -8.83 36.88
N ALA A 137 5.11 -8.96 37.84
CA ALA A 137 6.42 -9.56 37.58
C ALA A 137 6.31 -11.02 37.10
N LYS A 138 5.39 -11.81 37.66
CA LYS A 138 5.07 -13.16 37.17
C LYS A 138 4.57 -13.13 35.72
N TYR A 139 3.64 -12.23 35.39
CA TYR A 139 3.12 -12.13 34.03
C TYR A 139 4.12 -11.57 33.02
N ASN A 140 5.09 -10.74 33.43
CA ASN A 140 6.22 -10.35 32.57
C ASN A 140 7.07 -11.57 32.18
N ARG A 141 7.33 -12.49 33.11
CA ARG A 141 8.02 -13.76 32.83
C ARG A 141 7.19 -14.65 31.90
N LEU A 142 5.90 -14.84 32.18
CA LEU A 142 5.01 -15.61 31.30
C LEU A 142 4.90 -15.01 29.89
N LEU A 143 4.96 -13.68 29.76
CA LEU A 143 4.99 -13.04 28.45
C LEU A 143 6.27 -13.35 27.69
N ASP A 144 7.40 -13.43 28.40
CA ASP A 144 8.70 -13.82 27.84
C ASP A 144 8.69 -15.29 27.39
N ASP A 145 8.19 -16.20 28.24
CA ASP A 145 8.01 -17.61 27.90
C ASP A 145 7.11 -17.76 26.65
N PHE A 146 6.03 -16.98 26.58
CA PHE A 146 5.16 -16.95 25.40
C PHE A 146 5.87 -16.43 24.14
N VAL A 147 6.82 -15.51 24.25
CA VAL A 147 7.68 -15.13 23.12
C VAL A 147 8.47 -16.34 22.63
N GLY A 148 9.03 -17.13 23.55
CA GLY A 148 9.75 -18.37 23.24
C GLY A 148 8.89 -19.37 22.47
N GLU A 149 7.66 -19.61 22.93
CA GLU A 149 6.71 -20.50 22.26
C GLU A 149 6.34 -20.03 20.85
N LEU A 150 6.07 -18.72 20.69
CA LEU A 150 5.79 -18.16 19.37
C LEU A 150 6.99 -18.23 18.42
N GLN A 151 8.22 -18.18 18.94
CA GLN A 151 9.44 -18.38 18.17
C GLN A 151 9.64 -19.85 17.78
N ALA A 152 9.32 -20.79 18.69
CA ALA A 152 9.36 -22.23 18.43
C ALA A 152 8.38 -22.66 17.32
N GLU A 153 7.27 -21.94 17.15
CA GLU A 153 6.35 -22.09 16.01
C GLU A 153 6.92 -21.58 14.66
N ASN A 154 8.17 -21.12 14.62
CA ASN A 154 8.83 -20.54 13.43
C ASN A 154 8.09 -19.33 12.84
N LEU A 155 7.42 -18.54 13.68
CA LEU A 155 6.74 -17.32 13.24
C LEU A 155 7.73 -16.20 12.91
N ALA A 156 7.37 -15.38 11.92
CA ALA A 156 8.17 -14.21 11.60
C ALA A 156 8.26 -13.22 12.79
N PRO A 157 9.40 -12.55 13.04
CA PRO A 157 9.58 -11.60 14.14
C PRO A 157 8.50 -10.52 14.22
N GLY A 158 8.07 -10.01 13.05
CA GLY A 158 6.96 -9.06 12.96
C GLY A 158 5.63 -9.64 13.44
N THR A 159 5.37 -10.92 13.16
CA THR A 159 4.17 -11.64 13.62
C THR A 159 4.21 -11.85 15.13
N VAL A 160 5.33 -12.31 15.67
CA VAL A 160 5.55 -12.44 17.13
C VAL A 160 5.31 -11.09 17.82
N SER A 161 5.95 -10.02 17.34
CA SER A 161 5.76 -8.66 17.85
C SER A 161 4.29 -8.23 17.85
N ASN A 162 3.53 -8.60 16.82
CA ASN A 162 2.12 -8.25 16.72
C ASN A 162 1.23 -9.01 17.72
N HIS A 163 1.54 -10.28 18.02
CA HIS A 163 0.82 -11.02 19.06
C HIS A 163 1.09 -10.43 20.45
N ILE A 164 2.35 -10.12 20.75
CA ILE A 164 2.76 -9.51 22.03
C ILE A 164 2.16 -8.10 22.20
N LYS A 165 2.07 -7.31 21.13
CA LYS A 165 1.43 -5.98 21.17
C LYS A 165 0.00 -6.04 21.67
N GLY A 166 -0.78 -7.03 21.23
CA GLY A 166 -2.16 -7.22 21.69
C GLY A 166 -2.25 -7.45 23.19
N VAL A 167 -1.40 -8.35 23.72
CA VAL A 167 -1.35 -8.65 25.16
C VAL A 167 -0.95 -7.42 25.97
N LYS A 168 0.14 -6.73 25.60
CA LYS A 168 0.55 -5.48 26.27
C LYS A 168 -0.54 -4.41 26.23
N ALA A 169 -1.28 -4.32 25.13
CA ALA A 169 -2.38 -3.37 25.00
C ALA A 169 -3.58 -3.71 25.89
N LEU A 170 -3.89 -4.99 26.11
CA LEU A 170 -4.93 -5.42 27.06
C LEU A 170 -4.62 -4.90 28.47
N PHE A 171 -3.42 -5.16 28.97
CA PHE A 171 -3.00 -4.71 30.30
C PHE A 171 -3.04 -3.19 30.41
N ARG A 172 -2.50 -2.46 29.42
CA ARG A 172 -2.51 -0.99 29.42
C ARG A 172 -3.90 -0.38 29.39
N ALA A 173 -4.83 -0.98 28.63
CA ALA A 173 -6.22 -0.51 28.60
C ALA A 173 -6.95 -0.71 29.93
N ASN A 174 -6.42 -1.56 30.81
CA ASN A 174 -6.91 -1.82 32.16
C ASN A 174 -5.95 -1.27 33.23
N ASN A 175 -5.18 -0.22 32.90
CA ASN A 175 -4.27 0.50 33.82
C ASN A 175 -3.11 -0.33 34.39
N LEU A 176 -2.77 -1.47 33.78
CA LEU A 176 -1.62 -2.29 34.17
C LEU A 176 -0.48 -2.16 33.14
N LYS A 177 0.76 -2.24 33.62
CA LYS A 177 1.95 -2.11 32.76
C LYS A 177 2.70 -3.44 32.64
N LEU A 178 2.58 -4.07 31.47
CA LEU A 178 3.30 -5.29 31.12
C LEU A 178 4.47 -4.97 30.18
N GLU A 179 5.68 -5.35 30.56
CA GLU A 179 6.93 -5.00 29.86
C GLU A 179 7.81 -6.22 29.64
N LEU A 180 8.56 -6.18 28.53
CA LEU A 180 9.64 -7.12 28.30
C LEU A 180 10.94 -6.36 28.60
N PRO A 181 11.95 -7.02 29.19
CA PRO A 181 13.23 -6.37 29.49
C PRO A 181 14.03 -6.03 28.22
N TYR A 182 13.59 -6.48 27.05
CA TYR A 182 14.23 -6.24 25.77
C TYR A 182 13.22 -5.83 24.69
N SER A 183 13.76 -5.30 23.59
CA SER A 183 13.01 -5.02 22.37
C SER A 183 12.98 -6.24 21.45
N LEU A 184 11.79 -6.61 20.99
CA LEU A 184 11.64 -7.69 20.01
C LEU A 184 12.31 -7.31 18.67
N PRO A 185 12.96 -8.27 18.00
CA PRO A 185 13.63 -8.01 16.73
C PRO A 185 12.62 -7.58 15.66
N LYS A 186 12.95 -6.51 14.93
CA LYS A 186 12.14 -5.97 13.82
C LYS A 186 12.62 -6.44 12.43
N ARG A 187 13.49 -7.46 12.38
CA ARG A 187 14.10 -7.93 11.12
C ARG A 187 13.03 -8.41 10.15
N SER A 188 13.07 -7.91 8.91
CA SER A 188 12.25 -8.46 7.82
C SER A 188 12.88 -9.76 7.32
N ILE A 189 12.12 -10.87 7.43
CA ILE A 189 12.54 -12.16 6.86
C ILE A 189 12.45 -12.13 5.34
N TYR A 190 11.38 -11.52 4.81
CA TYR A 190 11.10 -11.49 3.38
C TYR A 190 11.42 -10.10 2.85
N LYS A 191 12.36 -10.03 1.89
CA LYS A 191 12.70 -8.81 1.18
C LYS A 191 11.97 -8.83 -0.16
N ASP A 192 11.09 -7.86 -0.37
CA ASP A 192 10.54 -7.56 -1.68
C ASP A 192 11.37 -6.48 -2.38
N ARG A 193 11.51 -6.61 -3.69
CA ARG A 193 12.25 -5.67 -4.55
C ARG A 193 11.29 -4.89 -5.44
N ALA A 194 11.78 -3.82 -6.05
CA ALA A 194 11.09 -3.19 -7.17
C ALA A 194 11.20 -4.09 -8.43
N PRO A 195 10.18 -4.15 -9.30
CA PRO A 195 10.36 -4.68 -10.65
C PRO A 195 11.37 -3.82 -11.42
N THR A 196 12.05 -4.42 -12.38
CA THR A 196 12.83 -3.68 -13.38
C THR A 196 11.91 -3.01 -14.41
N PRO A 197 12.36 -1.98 -15.14
CA PRO A 197 11.59 -1.40 -16.24
C PRO A 197 11.13 -2.45 -17.27
N GLU A 198 11.98 -3.43 -17.60
CA GLU A 198 11.71 -4.48 -18.58
C GLU A 198 10.63 -5.47 -18.08
N GLU A 199 10.73 -5.90 -16.83
CA GLU A 199 9.70 -6.74 -16.19
C GLU A 199 8.35 -6.02 -16.12
N LEU A 200 8.38 -4.71 -15.79
CA LEU A 200 7.18 -3.90 -15.70
C LEU A 200 6.54 -3.66 -17.07
N ALA A 201 7.35 -3.42 -18.11
CA ALA A 201 6.89 -3.33 -19.49
C ALA A 201 6.24 -4.65 -19.95
N THR A 202 6.87 -5.79 -19.64
CA THR A 202 6.35 -7.12 -19.99
C THR A 202 4.96 -7.36 -19.41
N ILE A 203 4.75 -7.08 -18.11
CA ILE A 203 3.43 -7.28 -17.51
C ILE A 203 2.39 -6.28 -18.03
N ILE A 204 2.80 -5.08 -18.47
CA ILE A 204 1.91 -4.13 -19.11
C ILE A 204 1.49 -4.65 -20.47
N ASP A 205 2.41 -5.14 -21.30
CA ASP A 205 2.09 -5.61 -22.66
C ASP A 205 1.09 -6.76 -22.64
N MET A 206 1.19 -7.64 -21.63
CA MET A 206 0.27 -8.77 -21.41
C MET A 206 -1.09 -8.38 -20.81
N ALA A 207 -1.22 -7.18 -20.25
CA ALA A 207 -2.40 -6.76 -19.50
C ALA A 207 -3.54 -6.24 -20.41
N ASP A 208 -4.78 -6.41 -19.95
CA ASP A 208 -5.94 -5.74 -20.54
C ASP A 208 -5.92 -4.23 -20.23
N ILE A 209 -6.72 -3.44 -20.95
CA ILE A 209 -6.68 -1.97 -20.81
C ILE A 209 -6.94 -1.49 -19.37
N ARG A 210 -7.80 -2.20 -18.63
CA ARG A 210 -8.05 -1.90 -17.23
C ARG A 210 -6.81 -2.14 -16.39
N THR A 211 -6.16 -3.29 -16.54
CA THR A 211 -5.00 -3.63 -15.71
C THR A 211 -3.76 -2.84 -16.13
N LYS A 212 -3.60 -2.48 -17.42
CA LYS A 212 -2.62 -1.49 -17.90
C LYS A 212 -2.77 -0.16 -17.17
N THR A 213 -4.00 0.35 -17.04
CA THR A 213 -4.28 1.58 -16.29
C THR A 213 -3.92 1.44 -14.81
N ILE A 214 -4.27 0.32 -14.17
CA ILE A 214 -3.93 0.07 -12.75
C ILE A 214 -2.41 0.05 -12.52
N ILE A 215 -1.68 -0.73 -13.32
CA ILE A 215 -0.23 -0.90 -13.18
C ILE A 215 0.49 0.42 -13.45
N SER A 216 0.13 1.11 -14.54
CA SER A 216 0.76 2.38 -14.92
C SER A 216 0.54 3.47 -13.88
N MET A 217 -0.68 3.59 -13.33
CA MET A 217 -0.94 4.54 -12.24
C MET A 217 -0.19 4.19 -10.96
N LEU A 218 -0.07 2.91 -10.59
CA LEU A 218 0.74 2.51 -9.43
C LEU A 218 2.23 2.82 -9.61
N ALA A 219 2.74 2.59 -10.83
CA ALA A 219 4.15 2.74 -11.17
C ALA A 219 4.57 4.20 -11.33
N LEU A 220 3.70 5.03 -11.91
CA LEU A 220 3.99 6.43 -12.24
C LEU A 220 3.42 7.43 -11.25
N GLY A 221 2.42 7.07 -10.44
CA GLY A 221 1.82 7.98 -9.44
C GLY A 221 2.11 7.63 -7.98
N GLY A 222 2.83 6.53 -7.71
CA GLY A 222 3.27 6.19 -6.35
C GLY A 222 2.14 5.89 -5.34
N PHE A 223 0.93 5.60 -5.81
CA PHE A 223 -0.24 5.41 -4.94
C PHE A 223 -0.13 4.19 -4.05
N ARG A 224 -0.67 4.29 -2.83
CA ARG A 224 -1.08 3.09 -2.08
C ARG A 224 -2.25 2.44 -2.80
N THR A 225 -2.29 1.10 -2.87
CA THR A 225 -3.40 0.36 -3.51
C THR A 225 -4.77 0.76 -2.94
N GLY A 226 -4.86 0.95 -1.62
CA GLY A 226 -6.09 1.38 -0.95
C GLY A 226 -6.53 2.81 -1.27
N THR A 227 -5.60 3.67 -1.70
CA THR A 227 -5.89 5.03 -2.16
C THR A 227 -6.32 5.00 -3.63
N LEU A 228 -5.58 4.29 -4.48
CA LEU A 228 -5.85 4.17 -5.92
C LEU A 228 -7.29 3.70 -6.20
N VAL A 229 -7.77 2.70 -5.47
CA VAL A 229 -9.13 2.16 -5.67
C VAL A 229 -10.26 3.10 -5.22
N LYS A 230 -9.94 4.14 -4.44
CA LYS A 230 -10.90 5.16 -3.98
C LYS A 230 -10.92 6.39 -4.87
N LEU A 231 -9.96 6.54 -5.78
CA LEU A 231 -9.98 7.65 -6.72
C LEU A 231 -11.26 7.59 -7.57
N GLN A 232 -11.80 8.77 -7.81
CA GLN A 232 -12.96 9.04 -8.64
C GLN A 232 -12.55 9.92 -9.82
N TYR A 233 -13.41 10.04 -10.83
CA TYR A 233 -13.12 10.82 -12.03
C TYR A 233 -12.80 12.30 -11.73
N ARG A 234 -13.42 12.91 -10.70
CA ARG A 234 -13.12 14.29 -10.28
C ARG A 234 -11.63 14.58 -10.02
N HIS A 235 -10.87 13.58 -9.56
CA HIS A 235 -9.45 13.74 -9.24
C HIS A 235 -8.55 13.89 -10.49
N VAL A 236 -9.03 13.47 -11.67
CA VAL A 236 -8.28 13.57 -12.94
C VAL A 236 -8.95 14.50 -13.95
N LYS A 237 -10.25 14.78 -13.79
CA LYS A 237 -11.11 15.46 -14.77
C LYS A 237 -10.50 16.76 -15.29
N ARG A 238 -10.02 17.63 -14.40
CA ARG A 238 -9.51 18.97 -14.77
C ARG A 238 -8.40 18.91 -15.82
N ASP A 239 -7.37 18.12 -15.56
CA ASP A 239 -6.18 18.05 -16.42
C ASP A 239 -6.40 17.11 -17.60
N LEU A 240 -7.14 16.00 -17.38
CA LEU A 240 -7.46 15.03 -18.42
C LEU A 240 -8.27 15.67 -19.56
N GLU A 241 -9.32 16.44 -19.24
CA GLU A 241 -10.18 17.10 -20.24
C GLU A 241 -9.52 18.32 -20.90
N LYS A 242 -8.55 18.95 -20.23
CA LYS A 242 -7.73 20.04 -20.80
C LYS A 242 -6.55 19.52 -21.64
N GLY A 243 -6.32 18.21 -21.68
CA GLY A 243 -5.17 17.63 -22.37
C GLY A 243 -3.82 17.95 -21.73
N ILE A 244 -3.79 18.37 -20.46
CA ILE A 244 -2.55 18.70 -19.75
C ILE A 244 -1.86 17.42 -19.30
N THR A 245 -0.59 17.26 -19.64
CA THR A 245 0.25 16.16 -19.16
C THR A 245 1.58 16.69 -18.61
N PRO A 246 2.14 16.09 -17.53
CA PRO A 246 1.58 15.04 -16.66
C PRO A 246 0.26 15.46 -15.99
N ILE A 247 -0.67 14.54 -15.75
CA ILE A 247 -1.96 14.83 -15.11
C ILE A 247 -1.75 14.98 -13.61
N HIS A 248 -2.18 16.10 -13.03
CA HIS A 248 -2.18 16.32 -11.58
C HIS A 248 -3.32 15.54 -10.91
N ILE A 249 -3.00 14.92 -9.77
CA ILE A 249 -3.95 14.21 -8.92
C ILE A 249 -3.72 14.66 -7.48
N HIS A 250 -4.66 15.45 -6.97
CA HIS A 250 -4.75 15.76 -5.56
C HIS A 250 -5.44 14.62 -4.81
N VAL A 251 -4.81 14.12 -3.74
CA VAL A 251 -5.35 13.03 -2.91
C VAL A 251 -5.68 13.59 -1.54
N GLU A 252 -6.95 13.60 -1.18
CA GLU A 252 -7.40 14.15 0.09
C GLU A 252 -7.11 13.21 1.26
N ALA A 253 -6.90 13.78 2.45
CA ALA A 253 -6.58 13.03 3.65
C ALA A 253 -7.61 11.91 3.95
N GLU A 254 -8.89 12.14 3.66
CA GLU A 254 -10.00 11.21 3.94
C GLU A 254 -9.83 9.86 3.25
N ILE A 255 -9.23 9.85 2.05
CA ILE A 255 -9.00 8.63 1.27
C ILE A 255 -7.64 8.00 1.57
N THR A 256 -6.71 8.72 2.20
CA THR A 256 -5.40 8.19 2.63
C THR A 256 -5.47 7.28 3.85
N LYS A 257 -4.38 6.53 4.10
CA LYS A 257 -4.27 5.68 5.28
C LYS A 257 -3.95 6.56 6.50
N GLY A 258 -4.80 6.50 7.51
CA GLY A 258 -4.61 7.24 8.76
C GLY A 258 -5.20 8.65 8.75
N LYS A 259 -5.55 9.18 7.57
CA LYS A 259 -6.23 10.47 7.38
C LYS A 259 -5.51 11.67 7.99
N TYR A 260 -4.18 11.66 7.88
CA TYR A 260 -3.34 12.70 8.48
C TYR A 260 -2.99 13.83 7.52
N HIS A 261 -2.72 13.50 6.26
CA HIS A 261 -2.25 14.45 5.25
C HIS A 261 -2.88 14.14 3.90
N ASP A 262 -3.25 15.19 3.19
CA ASP A 262 -3.41 15.24 1.75
C ASP A 262 -2.04 15.32 1.07
N TYR A 263 -2.00 15.07 -0.24
CA TYR A 263 -0.79 15.24 -1.04
C TYR A 263 -1.12 15.34 -2.52
N ASP A 264 -0.18 15.89 -3.28
CA ASP A 264 -0.25 15.95 -4.73
C ASP A 264 0.70 14.96 -5.38
N THR A 265 0.23 14.28 -6.42
CA THR A 265 1.05 13.43 -7.27
C THR A 265 0.66 13.63 -8.74
N PHE A 266 1.43 13.03 -9.63
CA PHE A 266 1.25 13.18 -11.06
C PHE A 266 1.30 11.82 -11.74
N ILE A 267 0.67 11.73 -12.91
CA ILE A 267 0.83 10.59 -13.81
C ILE A 267 1.30 11.08 -15.18
N GLY A 268 2.35 10.45 -15.70
CA GLY A 268 2.92 10.80 -17.01
C GLY A 268 2.03 10.41 -18.18
N GLN A 269 2.49 10.74 -19.40
CA GLN A 269 1.76 10.52 -20.66
C GLN A 269 1.31 9.06 -20.83
N GLU A 270 2.17 8.08 -20.53
CA GLU A 270 1.84 6.65 -20.68
C GLU A 270 0.58 6.26 -19.88
N ALA A 271 0.52 6.65 -18.60
CA ALA A 271 -0.63 6.38 -17.75
C ALA A 271 -1.86 7.19 -18.17
N ALA A 272 -1.67 8.43 -18.63
CA ALA A 272 -2.75 9.26 -19.15
C ALA A 272 -3.42 8.62 -20.37
N ASP A 273 -2.64 8.05 -21.29
CA ASP A 273 -3.16 7.41 -22.51
C ASP A 273 -3.94 6.12 -22.20
N TYR A 274 -3.40 5.27 -21.32
CA TYR A 274 -4.14 4.09 -20.85
C TYR A 274 -5.43 4.47 -20.14
N LEU A 275 -5.40 5.53 -19.32
CA LEU A 275 -6.57 6.02 -18.62
C LEU A 275 -7.64 6.55 -19.60
N ARG A 276 -7.26 7.31 -20.63
CA ARG A 276 -8.18 7.79 -21.67
C ARG A 276 -8.86 6.62 -22.40
N LEU A 277 -8.07 5.67 -22.89
CA LEU A 277 -8.58 4.48 -23.58
C LEU A 277 -9.51 3.65 -22.69
N TYR A 278 -9.15 3.51 -21.41
CA TYR A 278 -9.97 2.82 -20.43
C TYR A 278 -11.31 3.52 -20.18
N LEU A 279 -11.32 4.84 -20.01
CA LEU A 279 -12.55 5.62 -19.82
C LEU A 279 -13.42 5.61 -21.08
N GLN A 280 -12.82 5.66 -22.28
CA GLN A 280 -13.54 5.53 -23.54
C GLN A 280 -14.22 4.16 -23.67
N ALA A 281 -13.50 3.07 -23.37
CA ALA A 281 -14.08 1.73 -23.37
C ALA A 281 -15.26 1.59 -22.37
N ARG A 282 -15.22 2.31 -21.24
CA ARG A 282 -16.35 2.37 -20.29
C ARG A 282 -17.54 3.13 -20.84
N ARG A 283 -17.31 4.27 -21.51
CA ARG A 283 -18.36 5.06 -22.16
C ARG A 283 -19.08 4.26 -23.24
N GLN A 284 -18.35 3.43 -23.98
CA GLN A 284 -18.91 2.56 -25.02
C GLN A 284 -19.62 1.32 -24.44
N GLY A 285 -19.15 0.81 -23.31
CA GLY A 285 -19.66 -0.44 -22.75
C GLY A 285 -19.25 -1.68 -23.56
N THR A 286 -19.74 -2.84 -23.13
CA THR A 286 -19.61 -4.13 -23.82
C THR A 286 -20.92 -4.91 -23.70
N GLU A 287 -21.03 -6.08 -24.32
CA GLU A 287 -22.24 -6.92 -24.20
C GLU A 287 -22.64 -7.20 -22.73
N LYS A 288 -21.64 -7.38 -21.84
CA LYS A 288 -21.87 -7.68 -20.42
C LYS A 288 -22.02 -6.44 -19.55
N ILE A 289 -21.53 -5.30 -20.04
CA ILE A 289 -21.38 -4.06 -19.29
C ILE A 289 -22.09 -2.95 -20.05
N PRO A 290 -23.18 -2.37 -19.51
CA PRO A 290 -23.84 -1.28 -20.20
C PRO A 290 -22.88 -0.08 -20.39
N PRO A 291 -23.06 0.71 -21.46
CA PRO A 291 -22.45 2.01 -21.62
C PRO A 291 -22.62 2.85 -20.34
N GLU A 292 -21.55 3.52 -19.92
CA GLU A 292 -21.50 4.25 -18.65
C GLU A 292 -21.37 5.76 -18.89
N ASN A 293 -22.26 6.54 -18.27
CA ASN A 293 -22.09 7.99 -18.20
C ASN A 293 -21.15 8.34 -17.02
N ILE A 294 -19.96 8.85 -17.33
CA ILE A 294 -18.91 9.13 -16.34
C ILE A 294 -19.07 10.56 -15.82
N HIS A 295 -19.31 10.69 -14.52
CA HIS A 295 -19.44 11.94 -13.78
C HIS A 295 -18.44 11.99 -12.62
N ASP A 296 -18.42 13.09 -11.87
CA ASP A 296 -17.36 13.42 -10.91
C ASP A 296 -17.15 12.36 -9.83
N GLU A 297 -18.25 11.83 -9.28
CA GLU A 297 -18.26 10.78 -8.25
C GLU A 297 -18.06 9.36 -8.78
N THR A 298 -18.03 9.18 -10.11
CA THR A 298 -17.84 7.87 -10.71
C THR A 298 -16.47 7.31 -10.32
N PRO A 299 -16.38 6.05 -9.84
CA PRO A 299 -15.10 5.46 -9.46
C PRO A 299 -14.15 5.44 -10.67
N LEU A 300 -12.92 5.89 -10.46
CA LEU A 300 -11.92 5.98 -11.51
C LEU A 300 -11.60 4.58 -12.04
N LEU A 301 -11.47 3.60 -11.15
CA LEU A 301 -11.25 2.19 -11.47
C LEU A 301 -12.44 1.34 -11.02
N ARG A 302 -13.16 0.77 -11.98
CA ARG A 302 -14.42 0.06 -11.71
C ARG A 302 -14.24 -1.46 -11.54
N ASN A 303 -15.15 -2.06 -10.77
CA ASN A 303 -15.33 -3.50 -10.71
C ASN A 303 -16.12 -4.01 -11.92
N MET A 304 -15.46 -4.78 -12.80
CA MET A 304 -16.07 -5.34 -14.01
C MET A 304 -17.06 -6.48 -13.75
N GLN A 305 -17.12 -7.02 -12.52
CA GLN A 305 -18.07 -8.08 -12.16
C GLN A 305 -19.47 -7.55 -11.87
N LEU A 306 -19.61 -6.24 -11.67
CA LEU A 306 -20.89 -5.59 -11.36
C LEU A 306 -21.35 -4.78 -12.57
N ARG A 307 -22.65 -4.85 -12.89
CA ARG A 307 -23.24 -4.01 -13.93
C ARG A 307 -23.24 -2.53 -13.55
N ARG A 308 -23.43 -2.24 -12.25
CA ARG A 308 -23.36 -0.88 -11.71
C ARG A 308 -21.90 -0.41 -11.54
N PRO A 309 -21.59 0.89 -11.73
CA PRO A 309 -20.28 1.46 -11.45
C PRO A 309 -19.91 1.40 -9.96
N ALA A 310 -19.26 0.32 -9.55
CA ALA A 310 -18.73 0.16 -8.20
C ALA A 310 -17.19 0.23 -8.22
N PRO A 311 -16.56 0.79 -7.17
CA PRO A 311 -15.10 0.82 -7.09
C PRO A 311 -14.50 -0.58 -7.04
N LEU A 312 -13.30 -0.72 -7.59
CA LEU A 312 -12.50 -1.92 -7.48
C LEU A 312 -12.09 -2.16 -6.01
N THR A 313 -11.89 -3.42 -5.61
CA THR A 313 -11.39 -3.72 -4.26
C THR A 313 -9.87 -3.87 -4.27
N THR A 314 -9.22 -3.60 -3.13
CA THR A 314 -7.78 -3.81 -2.99
C THR A 314 -7.37 -5.26 -3.23
N GLN A 315 -8.21 -6.21 -2.80
CA GLN A 315 -7.99 -7.63 -3.03
C GLN A 315 -8.04 -7.97 -4.52
N ALA A 316 -8.98 -7.38 -5.27
CA ALA A 316 -9.07 -7.59 -6.71
C ALA A 316 -7.81 -7.07 -7.43
N VAL A 317 -7.29 -5.89 -7.06
CA VAL A 317 -6.00 -5.40 -7.59
C VAL A 317 -4.88 -6.38 -7.29
N HIS A 318 -4.82 -6.90 -6.05
CA HIS A 318 -3.81 -7.87 -5.66
C HIS A 318 -3.88 -9.15 -6.49
N SER A 319 -5.08 -9.68 -6.74
CA SER A 319 -5.28 -10.87 -7.57
C SER A 319 -4.88 -10.62 -9.03
N LEU A 320 -5.31 -9.51 -9.64
CA LEU A 320 -5.02 -9.19 -11.05
C LEU A 320 -3.50 -9.08 -11.32
N VAL A 321 -2.80 -8.32 -10.48
CA VAL A 321 -1.35 -8.11 -10.65
C VAL A 321 -0.58 -9.40 -10.31
N HIS A 322 -1.02 -10.16 -9.31
CA HIS A 322 -0.40 -11.43 -8.96
C HIS A 322 -0.51 -12.45 -10.10
N GLU A 323 -1.70 -12.55 -10.71
CA GLU A 323 -1.94 -13.42 -11.88
C GLU A 323 -1.06 -13.00 -13.07
N LEU A 324 -0.87 -11.70 -13.30
CA LEU A 324 0.04 -11.22 -14.34
C LEU A 324 1.50 -11.58 -14.06
N TYR A 325 1.98 -11.41 -12.83
CA TYR A 325 3.33 -11.84 -12.46
C TYR A 325 3.53 -13.35 -12.66
N GLN A 326 2.52 -14.16 -12.36
CA GLN A 326 2.54 -15.60 -12.60
C GLN A 326 2.58 -15.94 -14.09
N LYS A 327 1.73 -15.29 -14.89
CA LYS A 327 1.66 -15.47 -16.35
C LYS A 327 2.96 -15.04 -17.04
N ALA A 328 3.60 -13.98 -16.56
CA ALA A 328 4.89 -13.51 -17.06
C ALA A 328 6.08 -14.36 -16.58
N GLY A 329 5.86 -15.40 -15.76
CA GLY A 329 6.93 -16.25 -15.22
C GLY A 329 7.84 -15.56 -14.19
N LEU A 330 7.45 -14.37 -13.71
CA LEU A 330 8.24 -13.57 -12.77
C LEU A 330 8.13 -14.07 -11.32
N ILE A 331 7.05 -14.80 -11.01
CA ILE A 331 6.86 -15.48 -9.73
C ILE A 331 6.35 -16.92 -9.95
N PRO A 332 6.66 -17.85 -9.04
CA PRO A 332 6.24 -19.24 -9.21
C PRO A 332 4.72 -19.40 -9.10
N GLN A 333 4.18 -20.29 -9.95
CA GLN A 333 2.76 -20.64 -10.01
C GLN A 333 2.24 -21.29 -8.72
N LYS A 334 3.08 -22.10 -8.06
CA LYS A 334 2.78 -22.70 -6.76
C LYS A 334 3.46 -21.92 -5.65
N SER A 335 2.70 -21.67 -4.58
CA SER A 335 3.26 -21.05 -3.37
C SER A 335 4.25 -22.00 -2.72
N LEU A 336 5.49 -21.54 -2.54
CA LEU A 336 6.55 -22.27 -1.85
C LEU A 336 6.52 -22.03 -0.33
N GLY A 337 5.38 -21.59 0.22
CA GLY A 337 5.27 -21.20 1.63
C GLY A 337 6.00 -19.89 1.99
N ARG A 338 6.62 -19.23 1.01
CA ARG A 338 7.37 -17.98 1.16
C ARG A 338 6.61 -16.81 0.53
N LEU A 339 6.76 -15.61 1.11
CA LEU A 339 6.32 -14.37 0.47
C LEU A 339 7.11 -14.13 -0.83
N TYR A 340 6.38 -13.81 -1.90
CA TYR A 340 6.98 -13.43 -3.18
C TYR A 340 7.81 -12.14 -3.08
N ASP A 341 8.88 -12.08 -3.86
CA ASP A 341 9.77 -10.94 -4.03
C ASP A 341 9.13 -9.80 -4.85
N LEU A 342 8.23 -10.17 -5.78
CA LEU A 342 7.38 -9.26 -6.55
C LEU A 342 5.91 -9.34 -6.13
N ARG A 343 5.34 -8.17 -5.81
CA ARG A 343 3.94 -8.00 -5.35
C ARG A 343 3.42 -6.65 -5.86
N VAL A 344 2.13 -6.38 -5.65
CA VAL A 344 1.57 -5.05 -5.98
C VAL A 344 2.32 -3.91 -5.31
N HIS A 345 2.76 -4.12 -4.06
CA HIS A 345 3.55 -3.12 -3.34
C HIS A 345 4.93 -2.88 -3.98
N SER A 346 5.49 -3.87 -4.69
CA SER A 346 6.74 -3.74 -5.44
C SER A 346 6.64 -2.69 -6.55
N ILE A 347 5.48 -2.55 -7.21
CA ILE A 347 5.24 -1.52 -8.23
C ILE A 347 5.34 -0.11 -7.59
N ARG A 348 4.82 0.04 -6.36
CA ARG A 348 4.99 1.30 -5.62
C ARG A 348 6.45 1.56 -5.23
N LYS A 349 7.25 0.51 -5.00
CA LYS A 349 8.70 0.65 -4.81
C LYS A 349 9.42 1.09 -6.08
N PHE A 350 8.97 0.64 -7.25
CA PHE A 350 9.51 1.10 -8.54
C PHE A 350 9.45 2.62 -8.64
N PHE A 351 8.29 3.23 -8.35
CA PHE A 351 8.15 4.69 -8.34
C PHE A 351 9.25 5.39 -7.52
N ARG A 352 9.41 4.98 -6.26
CA ARG A 352 10.43 5.56 -5.36
C ARG A 352 11.85 5.34 -5.88
N THR A 353 12.17 4.10 -6.25
CA THR A 353 13.52 3.72 -6.68
C THR A 353 13.91 4.44 -7.97
N GLN A 354 13.01 4.50 -8.95
CA GLN A 354 13.29 5.13 -10.24
C GLN A 354 13.42 6.65 -10.10
N LEU A 355 12.53 7.32 -9.37
CA LEU A 355 12.66 8.77 -9.16
C LEU A 355 13.94 9.15 -8.41
N ALA A 356 14.34 8.35 -7.42
CA ALA A 356 15.60 8.56 -6.72
C ALA A 356 16.80 8.35 -7.67
N ALA A 357 16.76 7.33 -8.54
CA ALA A 357 17.78 7.10 -9.55
C ALA A 357 17.86 8.22 -10.60
N LEU A 358 16.74 8.90 -10.85
CA LEU A 358 16.63 10.06 -11.74
C LEU A 358 17.00 11.39 -11.04
N GLY A 359 17.46 11.33 -9.79
CA GLY A 359 17.98 12.49 -9.05
C GLY A 359 16.92 13.34 -8.33
N MET A 360 15.67 12.88 -8.25
CA MET A 360 14.65 13.61 -7.50
C MET A 360 14.95 13.55 -5.99
N PRO A 361 14.89 14.68 -5.25
CA PRO A 361 15.16 14.67 -3.82
C PRO A 361 14.12 13.84 -3.05
N THR A 362 14.57 13.13 -2.01
CA THR A 362 13.76 12.13 -1.31
C THR A 362 12.47 12.72 -0.73
N ASP A 363 12.50 13.94 -0.19
CA ASP A 363 11.32 14.55 0.44
C ASP A 363 10.18 14.78 -0.55
N TYR A 364 10.49 15.15 -1.80
CA TYR A 364 9.49 15.29 -2.88
C TYR A 364 8.88 13.95 -3.26
N ILE A 365 9.71 12.90 -3.34
CA ILE A 365 9.23 11.54 -3.61
C ILE A 365 8.30 11.08 -2.48
N GLU A 366 8.70 11.30 -1.22
CA GLU A 366 7.92 10.93 -0.05
C GLU A 366 6.60 11.71 0.04
N TYR A 367 6.61 13.00 -0.30
CA TYR A 367 5.41 13.83 -0.44
C TYR A 367 4.47 13.28 -1.52
N MET A 368 4.96 13.02 -2.74
CA MET A 368 4.15 12.44 -3.83
C MET A 368 3.62 11.04 -3.50
N MET A 369 4.27 10.33 -2.58
CA MET A 369 3.79 9.06 -2.04
C MET A 369 2.81 9.22 -0.86
N GLY A 370 2.57 10.44 -0.36
CA GLY A 370 1.73 10.69 0.82
C GLY A 370 2.33 10.04 2.07
N HIS A 371 3.64 10.12 2.22
CA HIS A 371 4.33 9.79 3.47
C HIS A 371 4.40 11.03 4.36
N THR A 372 4.42 10.83 5.67
CA THR A 372 4.60 11.94 6.61
C THR A 372 6.01 12.50 6.45
N ILE A 373 6.08 13.73 5.97
CA ILE A 373 7.32 14.49 5.83
C ILE A 373 7.59 15.29 7.12
N SER A 374 8.81 15.82 7.24
CA SER A 374 9.16 16.72 8.33
C SER A 374 8.24 17.95 8.33
N THR A 375 7.77 18.37 9.50
CA THR A 375 6.93 19.57 9.67
C THR A 375 7.62 20.85 9.19
N TYR A 376 8.94 20.84 9.07
CA TYR A 376 9.73 21.99 8.62
C TYR A 376 9.83 22.10 7.10
N HIS A 377 9.36 21.12 6.34
CA HIS A 377 9.46 21.12 4.88
C HIS A 377 8.08 21.09 4.24
N ASP A 378 7.50 22.27 4.06
CA ASP A 378 6.21 22.42 3.38
C ASP A 378 6.40 22.43 1.86
N ILE A 379 6.32 21.23 1.27
CA ILE A 379 6.44 21.04 -0.18
C ILE A 379 5.19 21.56 -0.91
N GLN A 380 4.02 21.49 -0.28
CA GLN A 380 2.75 21.89 -0.88
C GLN A 380 2.75 23.40 -1.21
N MET A 381 3.37 24.22 -0.36
CA MET A 381 3.54 25.67 -0.61
C MET A 381 4.26 26.02 -1.92
N LYS A 382 5.04 25.11 -2.52
CA LYS A 382 5.73 25.37 -3.79
C LYS A 382 4.77 25.46 -4.98
N GLY A 383 3.54 24.97 -4.83
CA GLY A 383 2.50 25.04 -5.85
C GLY A 383 2.56 23.93 -6.89
N ILE A 384 1.40 23.66 -7.49
CA ILE A 384 1.16 22.50 -8.36
C ILE A 384 2.08 22.52 -9.59
N GLU A 385 2.23 23.67 -10.26
CA GLU A 385 3.01 23.75 -11.49
C GLU A 385 4.52 23.59 -11.27
N TYR A 386 5.03 24.01 -10.10
CA TYR A 386 6.42 23.73 -9.72
C TYR A 386 6.65 22.23 -9.52
N LEU A 387 5.75 21.57 -8.78
CA LEU A 387 5.82 20.12 -8.56
C LEU A 387 5.63 19.34 -9.88
N ARG A 388 4.76 19.81 -10.77
CA ARG A 388 4.60 19.28 -12.12
C ARG A 388 5.89 19.40 -12.91
N GLY A 389 6.55 20.55 -12.87
CA GLY A 389 7.86 20.79 -13.51
C GLY A 389 8.93 19.81 -13.02
N ILE A 390 9.03 19.60 -11.71
CA ILE A 390 9.94 18.61 -11.11
C ILE A 390 9.62 17.19 -11.60
N TYR A 391 8.34 16.80 -11.60
CA TYR A 391 7.94 15.48 -12.09
C TYR A 391 8.28 15.32 -13.58
N THR A 392 7.97 16.32 -14.42
CA THR A 392 8.28 16.30 -15.86
C THR A 392 9.77 16.19 -16.12
N ALA A 393 10.60 16.95 -15.40
CA ALA A 393 12.06 16.93 -15.54
C ALA A 393 12.67 15.57 -15.20
N SER A 394 12.04 14.79 -14.30
CA SER A 394 12.50 13.44 -13.98
C SER A 394 12.42 12.49 -15.18
N ALA A 395 11.51 12.74 -16.13
CA ALA A 395 11.25 11.88 -17.28
C ALA A 395 11.00 10.40 -16.89
N LEU A 396 10.27 10.18 -15.79
CA LEU A 396 9.87 8.86 -15.32
C LEU A 396 9.01 8.15 -16.36
N SER A 397 9.44 6.96 -16.77
CA SER A 397 8.82 6.14 -17.81
C SER A 397 8.83 4.68 -17.39
N ILE A 398 7.80 3.93 -17.79
CA ILE A 398 7.76 2.47 -17.61
C ILE A 398 8.42 1.78 -18.79
N LYS A 399 8.10 2.22 -20.01
CA LYS A 399 8.78 1.72 -21.18
C LYS A 399 10.27 1.99 -21.05
N PRO A 400 11.13 0.98 -21.28
CA PRO A 400 12.56 1.21 -21.31
C PRO A 400 12.82 2.28 -22.38
N LYS A 401 13.58 3.32 -22.02
CA LYS A 401 14.10 4.23 -23.03
C LYS A 401 14.89 3.35 -23.98
N THR A 402 14.49 3.29 -25.25
CA THR A 402 15.31 2.66 -26.27
C THR A 402 16.69 3.26 -26.09
N ARG A 403 17.66 2.43 -25.70
CA ARG A 403 19.06 2.83 -25.77
C ARG A 403 19.30 2.98 -27.25
N LEU A 404 19.04 4.17 -27.78
CA LEU A 404 19.61 4.56 -29.06
C LEU A 404 21.09 4.26 -28.89
N SER A 405 21.66 3.45 -29.80
CA SER A 405 23.11 3.34 -29.85
C SER A 405 23.65 4.77 -29.82
N LYS A 406 24.77 5.02 -29.15
CA LYS A 406 25.38 6.36 -29.15
C LYS A 406 25.51 6.88 -30.59
N ILE A 407 25.70 5.96 -31.55
CA ILE A 407 25.72 6.20 -32.98
C ILE A 407 24.35 6.70 -33.47
N ASP A 408 23.26 5.98 -33.19
CA ASP A 408 21.91 6.36 -33.63
C ASP A 408 21.50 7.73 -33.07
N ALA A 409 21.84 8.00 -31.81
CA ALA A 409 21.60 9.31 -31.21
C ALA A 409 22.39 10.42 -31.93
N LEU A 410 23.67 10.19 -32.26
CA LEU A 410 24.45 11.14 -33.04
C LEU A 410 23.93 11.32 -34.47
N LYS A 411 23.48 10.22 -35.12
CA LYS A 411 22.90 10.26 -36.46
C LYS A 411 21.65 11.14 -36.48
N GLU A 412 20.78 11.02 -35.48
CA GLU A 412 19.59 11.87 -35.36
C GLU A 412 19.93 13.35 -35.10
N ILE A 413 20.92 13.64 -34.26
CA ILE A 413 21.38 15.03 -34.04
C ILE A 413 21.92 15.62 -35.35
N ILE A 414 22.76 14.87 -36.08
CA ILE A 414 23.33 15.31 -37.36
C ILE A 414 22.23 15.54 -38.41
N ARG A 415 21.20 14.68 -38.46
CA ARG A 415 20.02 14.88 -39.31
C ARG A 415 19.23 16.14 -38.93
N ALA A 416 19.04 16.38 -37.64
CA ALA A 416 18.37 17.59 -37.15
C ALA A 416 19.14 18.87 -37.52
N TRP A 417 20.46 18.77 -37.69
CA TRP A 417 21.36 19.82 -38.17
C TRP A 417 21.48 19.89 -39.70
N GLY A 418 20.64 19.16 -40.44
CA GLY A 418 20.58 19.22 -41.91
C GLY A 418 21.66 18.41 -42.64
N LEU A 419 22.46 17.61 -41.92
CA LEU A 419 23.53 16.79 -42.48
C LEU A 419 23.09 15.33 -42.66
N ASN A 420 23.65 14.64 -43.66
CA ASN A 420 23.40 13.21 -43.87
C ASN A 420 24.50 12.33 -43.24
N PRO A 421 24.20 11.62 -42.13
CA PRO A 421 25.19 10.83 -41.43
C PRO A 421 25.76 9.66 -42.26
N GLU A 422 24.98 9.06 -43.15
CA GLU A 422 25.46 7.94 -43.98
C GLU A 422 26.47 8.42 -45.04
N GLU A 423 26.28 9.64 -45.54
CA GLU A 423 27.21 10.27 -46.50
C GLU A 423 28.55 10.61 -45.84
N ILE A 424 28.53 11.06 -44.59
CA ILE A 424 29.74 11.35 -43.80
C ILE A 424 30.55 10.07 -43.60
N LEU A 425 29.89 8.99 -43.16
CA LEU A 425 30.54 7.70 -42.92
C LEU A 425 31.07 7.05 -44.20
N THR A 426 30.33 7.17 -45.31
CA THR A 426 30.78 6.64 -46.62
C THR A 426 31.93 7.44 -47.20
N LYS A 427 31.92 8.78 -47.11
CA LYS A 427 33.07 9.62 -47.51
C LYS A 427 34.34 9.24 -46.74
N GLU A 428 34.23 9.02 -45.44
CA GLU A 428 35.38 8.58 -44.64
C GLU A 428 35.88 7.19 -45.07
N ALA A 429 34.98 6.23 -45.27
CA ALA A 429 35.33 4.88 -45.70
C ALA A 429 36.08 4.88 -47.05
N LEU A 430 35.67 5.75 -47.98
CA LEU A 430 36.31 5.93 -49.28
C LEU A 430 37.69 6.59 -49.18
N THR A 431 37.90 7.51 -48.23
CA THR A 431 39.21 8.17 -48.04
C THR A 431 40.28 7.28 -47.41
N ARG A 432 39.92 6.16 -46.79
CA ARG A 432 40.88 5.26 -46.10
C ARG A 432 40.63 3.76 -46.40
N PRO A 433 40.82 3.32 -47.66
CA PRO A 433 40.47 1.97 -48.11
C PRO A 433 41.30 0.84 -47.47
N ASN A 434 42.52 1.12 -46.98
CA ASN A 434 43.44 0.10 -46.44
C ASN A 434 43.36 -0.10 -44.91
N THR A 435 42.24 0.23 -44.26
CA THR A 435 42.14 0.05 -42.80
C THR A 435 41.61 -1.33 -42.42
N THR A 436 42.44 -2.16 -41.78
CA THR A 436 42.01 -3.46 -41.24
C THR A 436 41.19 -3.24 -39.95
N ILE A 437 39.89 -3.56 -39.99
CA ILE A 437 39.01 -3.51 -38.80
C ILE A 437 39.04 -4.89 -38.13
N ILE A 438 39.50 -4.95 -36.87
CA ILE A 438 39.76 -6.23 -36.18
C ILE A 438 38.55 -6.65 -35.32
N THR A 439 37.72 -5.70 -34.86
CA THR A 439 36.55 -5.98 -34.01
C THR A 439 35.37 -5.03 -34.28
N ARG A 440 34.16 -5.46 -33.92
CA ARG A 440 32.92 -4.67 -34.07
C ARG A 440 32.92 -3.41 -33.19
N ASP A 441 33.50 -3.47 -32.00
CA ASP A 441 33.59 -2.33 -31.08
C ASP A 441 34.48 -1.21 -31.64
N GLN A 442 35.59 -1.56 -32.29
CA GLN A 442 36.47 -0.59 -32.96
C GLN A 442 35.79 0.13 -34.12
N LEU A 443 34.87 -0.55 -34.82
CA LEU A 443 34.08 0.07 -35.88
C LEU A 443 33.10 1.09 -35.29
N GLU A 444 32.43 0.74 -34.19
CA GLU A 444 31.47 1.63 -33.53
C GLU A 444 32.14 2.88 -32.94
N GLU A 445 33.29 2.74 -32.27
CA GLU A 445 34.05 3.89 -31.75
C GLU A 445 34.51 4.83 -32.87
N ARG A 446 34.90 4.28 -34.02
CA ARG A 446 35.35 5.07 -35.17
C ARG A 446 34.19 5.84 -35.81
N GLN A 447 33.05 5.19 -36.01
CA GLN A 447 31.85 5.85 -36.51
C GLN A 447 31.40 6.97 -35.57
N LEU A 448 31.46 6.75 -34.25
CA LEU A 448 31.18 7.77 -33.24
C LEU A 448 32.12 8.97 -33.33
N HIS A 449 33.42 8.72 -33.45
CA HIS A 449 34.42 9.77 -33.51
C HIS A 449 34.18 10.70 -34.71
N GLN A 450 33.82 10.13 -35.86
CA GLN A 450 33.71 10.86 -37.12
C GLN A 450 32.42 11.66 -37.23
N LEU A 451 31.32 11.06 -36.81
CA LEU A 451 30.06 11.78 -36.63
C LEU A 451 30.25 12.94 -35.61
N SER A 452 31.03 12.75 -34.54
CA SER A 452 31.30 13.81 -33.56
C SER A 452 32.16 14.95 -34.12
N ILE A 453 33.15 14.66 -34.98
CA ILE A 453 33.96 15.68 -35.65
C ILE A 453 33.09 16.51 -36.59
N ALA A 454 32.28 15.87 -37.42
CA ALA A 454 31.40 16.55 -38.36
C ALA A 454 30.43 17.50 -37.62
N LEU A 455 29.81 17.03 -36.53
CA LEU A 455 28.92 17.86 -35.72
C LEU A 455 29.66 19.06 -35.09
N LYS A 456 30.87 18.87 -34.57
CA LYS A 456 31.68 19.97 -34.01
C LYS A 456 32.04 21.02 -35.06
N GLN A 457 32.33 20.60 -36.29
CA GLN A 457 32.66 21.52 -37.37
C GLN A 457 31.45 22.38 -37.76
N GLU A 458 30.25 21.78 -37.80
CA GLU A 458 29.04 22.54 -38.12
C GLU A 458 28.67 23.52 -36.99
N LEU A 459 28.74 23.08 -35.72
CA LEU A 459 28.57 23.95 -34.55
C LEU A 459 29.52 25.16 -34.58
N LEU A 460 30.80 24.93 -34.90
CA LEU A 460 31.79 26.01 -34.99
C LEU A 460 31.50 26.97 -36.15
N LYS A 461 30.92 26.47 -37.24
CA LYS A 461 30.55 27.29 -38.40
C LYS A 461 29.35 28.17 -38.07
N GLU A 462 28.33 27.62 -37.43
CA GLU A 462 27.14 28.38 -37.01
C GLU A 462 27.49 29.47 -35.99
N ILE A 463 28.31 29.16 -34.98
CA ILE A 463 28.80 30.16 -34.01
C ILE A 463 29.59 31.29 -34.70
N ARG A 464 30.37 30.97 -35.75
CA ARG A 464 31.09 31.97 -36.55
C ARG A 464 30.14 32.83 -37.39
N GLU A 465 29.10 32.22 -37.96
CA GLU A 465 28.09 32.94 -38.74
C GLU A 465 27.24 33.87 -37.84
N GLU A 466 26.87 33.43 -36.63
CA GLU A 466 26.17 34.25 -35.63
C GLU A 466 27.00 35.43 -35.13
N THR A 467 28.31 35.22 -34.90
CA THR A 467 29.23 36.30 -34.49
C THR A 467 29.46 37.31 -35.62
N HIS A 468 29.48 36.88 -36.88
CA HIS A 468 29.52 37.80 -38.03
C HIS A 468 28.19 38.55 -38.26
N ALA A 469 27.05 37.96 -37.90
CA ALA A 469 25.73 38.60 -38.00
C ALA A 469 25.49 39.65 -36.89
N THR A 470 26.13 39.51 -35.72
CA THR A 470 26.04 40.47 -34.60
C THR A 470 27.03 41.63 -34.69
N THR A 471 28.00 41.56 -35.60
CA THR A 471 29.02 42.61 -35.81
C THR A 471 28.74 43.49 -37.05
N LYS A 472 27.61 43.27 -37.73
CA LYS A 472 27.03 44.17 -38.74
C LYS A 472 25.82 44.86 -38.15
#